data_AF-A0A817J9B9-F1
#
_entry.id   AF-A0A817J9B9-F1
#
_cell.length_a   1.000
_cell.length_b   1.000
_cell.length_c   1.000
_cell.angle_alpha   90.00
_cell.angle_beta   90.00
_cell.angle_gamma   90.00
#
_symmetry.space_group_name_H-M   'P 1'
#
loop_
_entity.id
_entity.type
_entity.pdbx_description
1 polymer ?
#
loop_
_entity_poly.entity_id
_entity_poly.type
_entity_poly.pdbx_seq_one_letter_code
_entity_poly.pdbx_strand_id
1 'polypeptide(L)'
;GFCALGTRTFDVVKGDGFKNLAKTSFGVGRGSNTSSIEITDLLPHPTTISRNITRLHEEYKMQLIDICEQLTCFCLIADQCTEAHTGISYCGIALRYVGEYSQLFTFLIGCFPYNAASHSAQHLRKFVNKILEEYKLQLDSTKFVVTGNELKILPAFLEQCSRVGCADHYLNKQLQHAFQSDQIHLNKNTIEKVNCELVQNIFNQVKKVVSSVRHLHQQQKLSQKLQTYSEIRFSGVIIMLDIFRELAQGFCALGTRAFDVVKGDGFKNLAKTLFGVGRGSNTSSIEITALLPHPTTISRNITRLYEEYKIQLIDICEQLTSFCLIVDQCTEAHTACRIKNVWHITDHHRLSTILHPKLKNFDCCIDEKEKLINVLKQEFEKHQLIDSSSCTNTLHLTQSNVQSSSPASTTSTTPKRKNLYVTIF
;
A
#
# COMPACT_ATOMS: atom_id res chain seq x y z
N GLY A 1 5.50 26.60 -18.46
CA GLY A 1 6.03 27.55 -17.47
C GLY A 1 6.00 26.99 -16.07
N PHE A 2 4.84 27.04 -15.40
CA PHE A 2 4.66 26.74 -13.97
C PHE A 2 5.44 25.53 -13.43
N CYS A 3 5.22 24.32 -13.96
CA CYS A 3 5.90 23.12 -13.45
C CYS A 3 7.42 23.15 -13.66
N ALA A 4 7.88 23.63 -14.82
CA ALA A 4 9.29 23.66 -15.17
C ALA A 4 10.09 24.68 -14.32
N LEU A 5 9.55 25.89 -14.16
CA LEU A 5 10.20 26.96 -13.39
C LEU A 5 10.08 26.75 -11.88
N GLY A 6 8.94 26.21 -11.42
CA GLY A 6 8.69 25.95 -10.00
C GLY A 6 9.09 24.55 -9.52
N THR A 7 9.77 23.77 -10.37
CA THR A 7 10.18 22.37 -10.11
C THR A 7 9.05 21.50 -9.53
N ARG A 8 7.82 21.74 -9.98
CA ARG A 8 6.62 21.01 -9.51
C ARG A 8 6.40 19.77 -10.37
N THR A 9 5.82 18.73 -9.76
CA THR A 9 5.34 17.57 -10.51
C THR A 9 4.20 18.00 -11.44
N PHE A 10 4.06 17.30 -12.57
CA PHE A 10 2.97 17.58 -13.52
C PHE A 10 1.58 17.27 -12.95
N ASP A 11 1.49 16.43 -11.91
CA ASP A 11 0.19 16.11 -11.30
C ASP A 11 -0.39 17.26 -10.48
N VAL A 12 0.41 18.25 -10.08
CA VAL A 12 -0.10 19.43 -9.35
C VAL A 12 -1.23 20.14 -10.13
N VAL A 13 -1.12 20.22 -11.46
CA VAL A 13 -2.16 20.91 -12.26
C VAL A 13 -3.46 20.13 -12.39
N LYS A 14 -3.45 18.83 -12.07
CA LYS A 14 -4.64 17.98 -12.07
C LYS A 14 -5.43 18.11 -10.75
N GLY A 15 -4.80 18.59 -9.69
CA GLY A 15 -5.41 18.70 -8.36
C GLY A 15 -6.54 19.72 -8.32
N ASP A 16 -7.64 19.38 -7.66
CA ASP A 16 -8.82 20.26 -7.60
C ASP A 16 -8.54 21.55 -6.83
N GLY A 17 -7.63 21.53 -5.85
CA GLY A 17 -7.15 22.75 -5.18
C GLY A 17 -6.50 23.74 -6.15
N PHE A 18 -5.69 23.25 -7.10
CA PHE A 18 -5.09 24.11 -8.13
C PHE A 18 -6.13 24.64 -9.12
N LYS A 19 -7.07 23.78 -9.57
CA LYS A 19 -8.16 24.21 -10.46
C LYS A 19 -9.04 25.28 -9.81
N ASN A 20 -9.39 25.10 -8.53
CA ASN A 20 -10.19 26.05 -7.77
C ASN A 20 -9.44 27.37 -7.59
N LEU A 21 -8.14 27.32 -7.26
CA LEU A 21 -7.30 28.52 -7.20
C LEU A 21 -7.29 29.26 -8.54
N ALA A 22 -7.06 28.56 -9.67
CA ALA A 22 -7.04 29.16 -11.00
C ALA A 22 -8.40 29.78 -11.36
N LYS A 23 -9.52 29.11 -11.06
CA LYS A 23 -10.87 29.63 -11.25
C LYS A 23 -11.12 30.90 -10.43
N THR A 24 -10.71 30.91 -9.17
CA THR A 24 -10.81 32.08 -8.29
C THR A 24 -9.98 33.24 -8.81
N SER A 25 -8.72 33.00 -9.19
CA SER A 25 -7.84 34.03 -9.78
C SER A 25 -8.41 34.62 -11.06
N PHE A 26 -8.96 33.79 -11.95
CA PHE A 26 -9.63 34.26 -13.16
C PHE A 26 -10.87 35.10 -12.85
N GLY A 27 -11.66 34.69 -11.86
CA GLY A 27 -12.82 35.44 -11.37
C GLY A 27 -12.45 36.83 -10.84
N VAL A 28 -11.36 36.93 -10.07
CA VAL A 28 -10.86 38.23 -9.57
C VAL A 28 -10.45 39.14 -10.73
N GLY A 29 -9.71 38.61 -11.71
CA GLY A 29 -9.32 39.40 -12.90
C GLY A 29 -10.49 39.86 -13.75
N ARG A 30 -11.55 39.06 -13.87
CA ARG A 30 -12.78 39.47 -14.61
C ARG A 30 -13.59 40.52 -13.84
N GLY A 31 -13.55 40.48 -12.51
CA GLY A 31 -14.29 41.39 -11.64
C GLY A 31 -13.62 42.75 -11.43
N SER A 32 -12.34 42.91 -11.79
CA SER A 32 -11.64 44.18 -11.64
C SER A 32 -11.91 45.12 -12.81
N ASN A 33 -12.33 46.35 -12.51
CA ASN A 33 -12.43 47.44 -13.50
C ASN A 33 -11.05 48.03 -13.90
N THR A 34 -9.96 47.45 -13.42
CA THR A 34 -8.59 47.89 -13.73
C THR A 34 -8.02 47.05 -14.88
N SER A 35 -7.33 47.70 -15.80
CA SER A 35 -6.68 47.05 -16.95
C SER A 35 -5.49 46.17 -16.56
N SER A 36 -5.01 46.29 -15.33
CA SER A 36 -3.90 45.50 -14.77
C SER A 36 -4.10 45.30 -13.27
N ILE A 37 -3.89 44.07 -12.81
CA ILE A 37 -3.73 43.73 -11.39
C ILE A 37 -2.29 43.29 -11.21
N GLU A 38 -1.58 43.90 -10.26
CA GLU A 38 -0.26 43.42 -9.85
C GLU A 38 -0.40 42.09 -9.11
N ILE A 39 0.23 41.03 -9.64
CA ILE A 39 0.09 39.66 -9.12
C ILE A 39 0.64 39.55 -7.70
N THR A 40 1.64 40.36 -7.35
CA THR A 40 2.24 40.41 -6.01
C THR A 40 1.26 40.88 -4.95
N ASP A 41 0.29 41.70 -5.33
CA ASP A 41 -0.73 42.23 -4.42
C ASP A 41 -1.92 41.26 -4.31
N LEU A 42 -2.08 40.36 -5.28
CA LEU A 42 -3.14 39.37 -5.32
C LEU A 42 -2.79 38.07 -4.57
N LEU A 43 -1.54 37.60 -4.68
CA LEU A 43 -1.14 36.32 -4.10
C LEU A 43 -0.66 36.48 -2.65
N PRO A 44 -1.18 35.68 -1.70
CA PRO A 44 -0.73 35.76 -0.31
C PRO A 44 0.71 35.27 -0.15
N HIS A 45 1.48 35.96 0.70
CA HIS A 45 2.80 35.49 1.12
C HIS A 45 2.72 34.07 1.73
N PRO A 46 3.74 33.20 1.57
CA PRO A 46 3.74 31.85 2.14
C PRO A 46 3.43 31.80 3.65
N THR A 47 3.91 32.77 4.43
CA THR A 47 3.59 32.90 5.85
C THR A 47 2.09 33.15 6.11
N THR A 48 1.41 33.87 5.22
CA THR A 48 -0.04 34.09 5.32
C THR A 48 -0.80 32.80 5.01
N ILE A 49 -0.36 32.05 3.99
CA ILE A 49 -0.93 30.72 3.70
C ILE A 49 -0.73 29.79 4.91
N SER A 50 0.48 29.72 5.47
CA SER A 50 0.79 28.89 6.63
C SER A 50 -0.07 29.24 7.84
N ARG A 51 -0.17 30.52 8.22
CA ARG A 51 -1.06 30.96 9.32
C ARG A 51 -2.51 30.61 9.06
N ASN A 52 -2.98 30.78 7.83
CA ASN A 52 -4.35 30.45 7.47
C ASN A 52 -4.62 28.94 7.53
N ILE A 53 -3.67 28.09 7.11
CA ILE A 53 -3.78 26.64 7.25
C ILE A 53 -3.85 26.25 8.72
N THR A 54 -3.01 26.82 9.59
CA THR A 54 -3.07 26.57 11.03
C THR A 54 -4.42 26.98 11.61
N ARG A 55 -4.93 28.18 11.28
CA ARG A 55 -6.25 28.62 11.72
C ARG A 55 -7.36 27.65 11.27
N LEU A 56 -7.39 27.29 9.99
CA LEU A 56 -8.36 26.34 9.45
C LEU A 56 -8.24 24.96 10.10
N HIS A 57 -7.02 24.51 10.38
CA HIS A 57 -6.78 23.25 11.08
C HIS A 57 -7.41 23.28 12.48
N GLU A 58 -7.19 24.34 13.26
CA GLU A 58 -7.82 24.48 14.58
C GLU A 58 -9.35 24.55 14.49
N GLU A 59 -9.91 25.24 13.49
CA GLU A 59 -11.37 25.30 13.26
C GLU A 59 -11.95 23.91 12.97
N TYR A 60 -11.33 23.15 12.07
CA TYR A 60 -11.75 21.77 11.78
C TYR A 60 -11.49 20.83 12.95
N LYS A 61 -10.42 21.04 13.72
CA LYS A 61 -10.11 20.28 14.93
C LYS A 61 -11.21 20.46 15.97
N MET A 62 -11.66 21.69 16.21
CA MET A 62 -12.77 21.97 17.13
C MET A 62 -14.05 21.27 16.71
N GLN A 63 -14.41 21.32 15.41
CA GLN A 63 -15.57 20.58 14.90
C GLN A 63 -15.43 19.07 15.10
N LEU A 64 -14.22 18.52 14.91
CA LEU A 64 -13.95 17.10 15.13
C LEU A 64 -13.99 16.73 16.62
N ILE A 65 -13.54 17.62 17.52
CA ILE A 65 -13.67 17.44 18.97
C ILE A 65 -15.14 17.31 19.36
N ASP A 66 -16.01 18.19 18.86
CA ASP A 66 -17.45 18.15 19.16
C ASP A 66 -18.09 16.82 18.72
N ILE A 67 -17.62 16.25 17.61
CA ILE A 67 -18.02 14.90 17.15
C ILE A 67 -17.46 13.85 18.11
N CYS A 68 -16.16 13.89 18.41
CA CYS A 68 -15.46 12.92 19.25
C CYS A 68 -16.09 12.78 20.64
N GLU A 69 -16.55 13.87 21.25
CA GLU A 69 -17.23 13.85 22.56
C GLU A 69 -18.53 13.02 22.54
N GLN A 70 -19.15 12.88 21.38
CA GLN A 70 -20.40 12.14 21.19
C GLN A 70 -20.15 10.69 20.74
N LEU A 71 -18.91 10.33 20.40
CA LEU A 71 -18.58 8.99 19.91
C LEU A 71 -18.55 7.98 21.06
N THR A 72 -19.54 7.10 21.07
CA THR A 72 -19.55 5.93 21.97
C THR A 72 -18.64 4.80 21.45
N CYS A 73 -18.54 4.66 20.12
CA CYS A 73 -17.77 3.62 19.45
C CYS A 73 -16.87 4.22 18.37
N PHE A 74 -15.59 3.88 18.41
CA PHE A 74 -14.62 4.22 17.38
C PHE A 74 -13.50 3.18 17.32
N CYS A 75 -12.78 3.17 16.20
CA CYS A 75 -11.57 2.41 15.99
C CYS A 75 -10.43 3.36 15.68
N LEU A 76 -9.24 3.06 16.16
CA LEU A 76 -8.01 3.72 15.72
C LEU A 76 -7.25 2.84 14.75
N ILE A 77 -6.55 3.45 13.82
CA ILE A 77 -5.52 2.80 13.01
C ILE A 77 -4.21 3.48 13.39
N ALA A 78 -3.25 2.70 13.88
CA ALA A 78 -1.89 3.17 14.09
C ALA A 78 -0.98 2.48 13.08
N ASP A 79 -0.47 3.25 12.14
CA ASP A 79 0.46 2.78 11.10
C ASP A 79 1.85 3.35 11.34
N GLN A 80 2.87 2.56 11.02
CA GLN A 80 4.28 2.95 11.12
C GLN A 80 4.96 2.77 9.78
N CYS A 81 5.71 3.78 9.37
CA CYS A 81 6.55 3.68 8.19
C CYS A 81 7.91 4.33 8.45
N THR A 82 8.96 3.79 7.83
CA THR A 82 10.28 4.41 7.82
C THR A 82 10.55 4.90 6.41
N GLU A 83 10.82 6.19 6.28
CA GLU A 83 11.24 6.77 5.02
C GLU A 83 12.66 6.31 4.72
N ALA A 84 12.84 5.50 3.68
CA ALA A 84 14.11 4.88 3.37
C ALA A 84 15.24 5.88 3.06
N HIS A 85 14.91 7.08 2.58
CA HIS A 85 15.92 8.07 2.20
C HIS A 85 16.48 8.84 3.40
N THR A 86 15.60 9.31 4.30
CA THR A 86 16.00 10.09 5.48
C THR A 86 16.27 9.21 6.70
N GLY A 87 15.78 7.96 6.69
CA GLY A 87 15.78 7.08 7.85
C GLY A 87 14.78 7.49 8.94
N ILE A 88 14.00 8.56 8.72
CA ILE A 88 13.02 9.04 9.68
C ILE A 88 11.82 8.09 9.69
N SER A 89 11.43 7.64 10.87
CA SER A 89 10.21 6.85 11.05
C SER A 89 9.06 7.75 11.42
N TYR A 90 7.87 7.43 10.93
CA TYR A 90 6.64 8.16 11.18
C TYR A 90 5.59 7.21 11.73
N CYS A 91 4.80 7.71 12.67
CA CYS A 91 3.61 7.03 13.14
C CYS A 91 2.39 7.88 12.82
N GLY A 92 1.49 7.34 11.99
CA GLY A 92 0.21 7.94 11.66
C GLY A 92 -0.90 7.33 12.50
N ILE A 93 -1.76 8.18 13.07
CA ILE A 93 -2.94 7.80 13.83
C ILE A 93 -4.18 8.30 13.09
N ALA A 94 -5.01 7.36 12.66
CA ALA A 94 -6.29 7.68 12.04
C ALA A 94 -7.46 7.21 12.93
N LEU A 95 -8.43 8.08 13.15
CA LEU A 95 -9.71 7.79 13.77
C LEU A 95 -10.68 7.27 12.71
N ARG A 96 -11.38 6.19 13.02
CA ARG A 96 -12.49 5.66 12.22
C ARG A 96 -13.73 5.48 13.07
N TYR A 97 -14.87 5.92 12.54
CA TYR A 97 -16.17 5.68 13.16
C TYR A 97 -17.27 5.63 12.09
N VAL A 98 -18.41 5.04 12.46
CA VAL A 98 -19.60 4.98 11.61
C VAL A 98 -20.59 6.04 12.09
N GLY A 99 -20.96 6.97 11.21
CA GLY A 99 -21.94 8.01 11.53
C GLY A 99 -23.39 7.52 11.47
N GLU A 100 -24.33 8.43 11.73
CA GLU A 100 -25.78 8.14 11.82
C GLU A 100 -26.36 7.50 10.55
N TYR A 101 -25.79 7.78 9.38
CA TYR A 101 -26.23 7.27 8.08
C TYR A 101 -25.43 6.05 7.60
N SER A 102 -24.81 5.31 8.53
CA SER A 102 -23.92 4.18 8.23
C SER A 102 -22.74 4.54 7.33
N GLN A 103 -22.41 5.84 7.23
CA GLN A 103 -21.24 6.32 6.53
C GLN A 103 -20.00 6.06 7.37
N LEU A 104 -18.99 5.45 6.76
CA LEU A 104 -17.69 5.33 7.37
C LEU A 104 -16.91 6.64 7.22
N PHE A 105 -16.50 7.21 8.35
CA PHE A 105 -15.60 8.34 8.39
C PHE A 105 -14.19 7.90 8.76
N THR A 106 -13.19 8.54 8.15
CA THR A 106 -11.77 8.35 8.48
C THR A 106 -11.10 9.71 8.58
N PHE A 107 -10.48 9.99 9.72
CA PHE A 107 -9.76 11.23 9.97
C PHE A 107 -8.33 10.93 10.40
N LEU A 108 -7.34 11.50 9.72
CA LEU A 108 -5.96 11.50 10.21
C LEU A 108 -5.86 12.51 11.33
N ILE A 109 -5.80 12.03 12.58
CA ILE A 109 -5.79 12.88 13.78
C ILE A 109 -4.37 13.20 14.26
N GLY A 110 -3.37 12.45 13.78
CA GLY A 110 -1.97 12.78 13.99
C GLY A 110 -1.03 12.03 13.06
N CYS A 111 0.10 12.64 12.75
CA CYS A 111 1.23 12.00 12.11
C CYS A 111 2.49 12.65 12.66
N PHE A 112 3.38 11.85 13.25
CA PHE A 112 4.57 12.39 13.89
C PHE A 112 5.82 11.60 13.53
N PRO A 113 6.96 12.28 13.33
CA PRO A 113 8.23 11.60 13.25
C PRO A 113 8.58 11.03 14.63
N TYR A 114 9.18 9.85 14.64
CA TYR A 114 9.75 9.26 15.84
C TYR A 114 11.07 8.59 15.51
N ASN A 115 11.98 8.56 16.48
CA ASN A 115 13.23 7.85 16.31
C ASN A 115 13.02 6.37 16.64
N ALA A 116 13.02 5.52 15.63
CA ALA A 116 12.82 4.09 15.79
C ALA A 116 13.87 3.42 16.67
N ALA A 117 15.06 3.98 16.86
CA ALA A 117 16.08 3.42 17.75
C ALA A 117 15.79 3.70 19.23
N SER A 118 15.37 4.93 19.57
CA SER A 118 15.23 5.38 20.97
C SER A 118 13.81 5.29 21.55
N HIS A 119 12.78 5.12 20.71
CA HIS A 119 11.40 5.10 21.20
C HIS A 119 11.01 3.68 21.62
N SER A 120 10.58 3.54 22.88
CA SER A 120 9.99 2.33 23.43
C SER A 120 8.50 2.26 23.12
N ALA A 121 7.88 1.10 23.34
CA ALA A 121 6.44 0.93 23.26
C ALA A 121 5.67 1.93 24.15
N GLN A 122 6.22 2.21 25.34
CA GLN A 122 5.65 3.17 26.28
C GLN A 122 5.72 4.60 25.74
N HIS A 123 6.81 4.98 25.06
CA HIS A 123 6.90 6.29 24.41
C HIS A 123 5.83 6.42 23.32
N LEU A 124 5.69 5.40 22.45
CA LEU A 124 4.65 5.38 21.44
C LEU A 124 3.26 5.55 22.06
N ARG A 125 2.95 4.80 23.12
CA ARG A 125 1.66 4.90 23.82
C ARG A 125 1.42 6.29 24.40
N LYS A 126 2.43 6.91 25.03
CA LYS A 126 2.32 8.29 25.54
C LYS A 126 2.00 9.30 24.45
N PHE A 127 2.64 9.18 23.27
CA PHE A 127 2.34 10.06 22.14
C PHE A 127 0.92 9.88 21.63
N VAL A 128 0.47 8.63 21.49
CA VAL A 128 -0.89 8.33 21.04
C VAL A 128 -1.91 8.84 22.05
N ASN A 129 -1.69 8.62 23.35
CA ASN A 129 -2.57 9.15 24.39
C ASN A 129 -2.66 10.68 24.34
N LYS A 130 -1.53 11.38 24.16
CA LYS A 130 -1.53 12.85 24.00
C LYS A 130 -2.39 13.29 22.82
N ILE A 131 -2.27 12.63 21.66
CA ILE A 131 -3.12 12.93 20.50
C ILE A 131 -4.59 12.71 20.87
N LEU A 132 -4.92 11.58 21.50
CA LEU A 132 -6.30 11.29 21.88
C LEU A 132 -6.87 12.29 22.88
N GLU A 133 -6.08 12.71 23.86
CA GLU A 133 -6.44 13.77 24.82
C GLU A 133 -6.78 15.08 24.11
N GLU A 134 -6.02 15.46 23.07
CA GLU A 134 -6.33 16.65 22.26
C GLU A 134 -7.68 16.56 21.53
N TYR A 135 -8.17 15.35 21.25
CA TYR A 135 -9.48 15.10 20.64
C TYR A 135 -10.54 14.66 21.66
N LYS A 136 -10.24 14.74 22.98
CA LYS A 136 -11.10 14.25 24.07
C LYS A 136 -11.50 12.77 23.93
N LEU A 137 -10.63 11.97 23.32
CA LEU A 137 -10.79 10.54 23.16
C LEU A 137 -9.97 9.80 24.22
N GLN A 138 -10.43 8.59 24.56
CA GLN A 138 -9.69 7.70 25.44
C GLN A 138 -9.79 6.27 24.92
N LEU A 139 -8.68 5.54 24.99
CA LEU A 139 -8.67 4.11 24.76
C LEU A 139 -9.03 3.38 26.06
N ASP A 140 -9.94 2.42 25.91
CA ASP A 140 -10.39 1.52 26.97
C ASP A 140 -10.57 0.11 26.37
N SER A 141 -10.93 -0.88 27.20
CA SER A 141 -11.13 -2.28 26.80
C SER A 141 -12.29 -2.51 25.82
N THR A 142 -13.07 -1.48 25.49
CA THR A 142 -14.16 -1.49 24.50
C THR A 142 -13.72 -0.92 23.15
N LYS A 143 -12.60 -0.19 23.11
CA LYS A 143 -12.10 0.44 21.89
C LYS A 143 -11.12 -0.47 21.15
N PHE A 144 -11.15 -0.36 19.83
CA PHE A 144 -10.32 -1.14 18.94
C PHE A 144 -9.17 -0.32 18.38
N VAL A 145 -7.99 -0.94 18.29
CA VAL A 145 -6.84 -0.37 17.61
C VAL A 145 -6.32 -1.36 16.59
N VAL A 146 -6.32 -0.97 15.32
CA VAL A 146 -5.73 -1.74 14.22
C VAL A 146 -4.27 -1.32 14.07
N THR A 147 -3.36 -2.28 14.17
CA THR A 147 -1.91 -2.03 14.07
C THR A 147 -1.22 -3.07 13.22
N GLY A 148 -0.05 -2.75 12.68
CA GLY A 148 0.90 -3.77 12.23
C GLY A 148 1.38 -4.67 13.38
N ASN A 149 2.26 -5.62 13.06
CA ASN A 149 2.85 -6.53 14.06
C ASN A 149 4.30 -6.15 14.37
N GLU A 150 4.67 -4.87 14.25
CA GLU A 150 5.98 -4.40 14.64
C GLU A 150 6.23 -4.64 16.15
N LEU A 151 7.44 -5.08 16.51
CA LEU A 151 7.80 -5.46 17.88
C LEU A 151 7.52 -4.37 18.94
N LYS A 152 7.46 -3.10 18.50
CA LYS A 152 7.22 -1.95 19.39
C LYS A 152 5.75 -1.53 19.46
N ILE A 153 4.98 -1.76 18.40
CA ILE A 153 3.57 -1.35 18.35
C ILE A 153 2.71 -2.33 19.14
N LEU A 154 3.01 -3.63 19.06
CA LEU A 154 2.30 -4.68 19.79
C LEU A 154 2.19 -4.37 21.29
N PRO A 155 3.30 -4.26 22.06
CA PRO A 155 3.25 -3.95 23.49
C PRO A 155 2.63 -2.59 23.82
N ALA A 156 2.58 -1.63 22.89
CA ALA A 156 1.96 -0.33 23.15
C ALA A 156 0.42 -0.40 23.26
N PHE A 157 -0.20 -1.46 22.74
CA PHE A 157 -1.65 -1.58 22.63
C PHE A 157 -2.23 -2.88 23.21
N LEU A 158 -1.43 -3.68 23.92
CA LEU A 158 -1.88 -4.98 24.46
C LEU A 158 -2.80 -4.88 25.69
N GLU A 159 -2.58 -3.93 26.60
CA GLU A 159 -3.19 -3.98 27.94
C GLU A 159 -4.49 -3.19 28.10
N GLN A 160 -4.67 -2.10 27.34
CA GLN A 160 -5.72 -1.09 27.61
C GLN A 160 -6.81 -1.04 26.54
N CYS A 161 -6.69 -1.80 25.46
CA CYS A 161 -7.61 -1.78 24.34
C CYS A 161 -7.56 -3.10 23.57
N SER A 162 -8.58 -3.35 22.76
CA SER A 162 -8.64 -4.53 21.91
C SER A 162 -7.82 -4.29 20.63
N ARG A 163 -6.67 -4.94 20.52
CA ARG A 163 -5.82 -4.84 19.33
C ARG A 163 -6.31 -5.79 18.23
N VAL A 164 -6.45 -5.26 17.02
CA VAL A 164 -6.66 -6.04 15.79
C VAL A 164 -5.40 -5.93 14.94
N GLY A 165 -4.84 -7.05 14.49
CA GLY A 165 -3.67 -6.97 13.62
C GLY A 165 -4.05 -6.68 12.17
N CYS A 166 -3.24 -5.85 11.52
CA CYS A 166 -3.45 -5.41 10.15
C CYS A 166 -3.38 -6.60 9.16
N ALA A 167 -4.47 -6.80 8.41
CA ALA A 167 -4.59 -7.84 7.39
C ALA A 167 -3.48 -7.74 6.34
N ASP A 168 -3.21 -6.52 5.84
CA ASP A 168 -2.17 -6.29 4.84
C ASP A 168 -0.80 -6.72 5.36
N HIS A 169 -0.49 -6.41 6.63
CA HIS A 169 0.77 -6.81 7.25
C HIS A 169 0.86 -8.35 7.38
N TYR A 170 -0.22 -9.02 7.81
CA TYR A 170 -0.25 -10.48 7.90
C TYR A 170 -0.08 -11.15 6.54
N LEU A 171 -0.82 -10.70 5.53
CA LEU A 171 -0.73 -11.23 4.17
C LEU A 171 0.67 -11.02 3.60
N ASN A 172 1.22 -9.83 3.78
CA ASN A 172 2.56 -9.48 3.37
C ASN A 172 3.63 -10.37 4.03
N LYS A 173 3.48 -10.65 5.32
CA LYS A 173 4.34 -11.61 6.04
C LYS A 173 4.14 -13.04 5.54
N GLN A 174 2.91 -13.45 5.22
CA GLN A 174 2.67 -14.78 4.65
C GLN A 174 3.36 -14.95 3.32
N LEU A 175 3.23 -13.97 2.42
CA LEU A 175 3.95 -13.98 1.15
C LEU A 175 5.45 -14.03 1.41
N GLN A 176 5.98 -13.18 2.28
CA GLN A 176 7.39 -13.20 2.66
C GLN A 176 7.85 -14.61 3.08
N HIS A 177 7.12 -15.26 3.99
CA HIS A 177 7.44 -16.60 4.45
C HIS A 177 7.24 -17.69 3.37
N ALA A 178 6.26 -17.54 2.47
CA ALA A 178 6.06 -18.44 1.32
C ALA A 178 7.29 -18.48 0.41
N PHE A 179 7.99 -17.37 0.34
CA PHE A 179 9.08 -17.17 -0.59
C PHE A 179 10.48 -17.24 0.05
N GLN A 180 10.58 -17.13 1.38
CA GLN A 180 11.86 -17.06 2.10
C GLN A 180 12.10 -18.21 3.08
N SER A 181 11.07 -18.96 3.48
CA SER A 181 11.25 -20.04 4.45
C SER A 181 11.45 -21.38 3.76
N ASP A 182 12.48 -22.11 4.17
CA ASP A 182 12.75 -23.50 3.80
C ASP A 182 11.82 -24.50 4.51
N GLN A 183 10.94 -24.01 5.39
CA GLN A 183 10.12 -24.82 6.29
C GLN A 183 8.66 -24.34 6.32
N ILE A 184 7.72 -25.27 6.19
CA ILE A 184 6.28 -25.03 6.29
C ILE A 184 5.76 -25.75 7.54
N HIS A 185 5.23 -24.97 8.48
CA HIS A 185 4.47 -25.54 9.60
C HIS A 185 3.07 -25.88 9.12
N LEU A 186 2.82 -27.18 8.85
CA LEU A 186 1.47 -27.68 8.52
C LEU A 186 0.56 -27.65 9.76
N ASN A 187 1.15 -27.90 10.92
CA ASN A 187 0.51 -27.73 12.23
C ASN A 187 1.60 -27.49 13.28
N LYS A 188 1.22 -27.38 14.57
CA LYS A 188 2.17 -27.14 15.67
C LYS A 188 3.31 -28.17 15.76
N ASN A 189 3.10 -29.39 15.27
CA ASN A 189 4.00 -30.52 15.44
C ASN A 189 4.59 -31.06 14.12
N THR A 190 4.17 -30.53 12.96
CA THR A 190 4.58 -31.04 11.65
C THR A 190 5.21 -29.92 10.83
N ILE A 191 6.48 -30.12 10.47
CA ILE A 191 7.27 -29.23 9.62
C ILE A 191 7.58 -29.97 8.33
N GLU A 192 7.17 -29.40 7.20
CA GLU A 192 7.54 -29.86 5.87
C GLU A 192 8.67 -28.98 5.32
N LYS A 193 9.72 -29.60 4.78
CA LYS A 193 10.78 -28.85 4.10
C LYS A 193 10.34 -28.53 2.68
N VAL A 194 10.41 -27.26 2.31
CA VAL A 194 10.13 -26.83 0.94
C VAL A 194 11.39 -26.24 0.35
N ASN A 195 11.76 -26.75 -0.83
CA ASN A 195 12.91 -26.25 -1.57
C ASN A 195 12.57 -24.90 -2.20
N CYS A 196 12.75 -23.83 -1.42
CA CYS A 196 12.63 -22.45 -1.89
C CYS A 196 13.92 -21.93 -2.53
N GLU A 197 14.97 -22.75 -2.68
CA GLU A 197 16.28 -22.30 -3.15
C GLU A 197 16.20 -21.69 -4.55
N LEU A 198 15.49 -22.35 -5.46
CA LEU A 198 15.26 -21.84 -6.82
C LEU A 198 14.59 -20.46 -6.80
N VAL A 199 13.53 -20.34 -6.01
CA VAL A 199 12.75 -19.10 -5.88
C VAL A 199 13.59 -17.97 -5.30
N GLN A 200 14.36 -18.26 -4.25
CA GLN A 200 15.27 -17.30 -3.62
C GLN A 200 16.40 -16.90 -4.56
N ASN A 201 16.93 -17.83 -5.35
CA ASN A 201 17.95 -17.57 -6.35
C ASN A 201 17.43 -16.60 -7.42
N ILE A 202 16.23 -16.84 -7.96
CA ILE A 202 15.57 -15.92 -8.91
C ILE A 202 15.40 -14.53 -8.27
N PHE A 203 14.90 -14.45 -7.03
CA PHE A 203 14.77 -13.17 -6.35
C PHE A 203 16.08 -12.44 -6.19
N ASN A 204 17.15 -13.13 -5.81
CA ASN A 204 18.46 -12.54 -5.64
C ASN A 204 19.05 -12.05 -6.97
N GLN A 205 18.83 -12.80 -8.06
CA GLN A 205 19.24 -12.38 -9.40
C GLN A 205 18.48 -11.12 -9.85
N VAL A 206 17.15 -11.11 -9.73
CA VAL A 206 16.33 -9.94 -10.10
C VAL A 206 16.71 -8.72 -9.24
N LYS A 207 16.89 -8.90 -7.93
CA LYS A 207 17.37 -7.82 -7.04
C LYS A 207 18.72 -7.26 -7.48
N LYS A 208 19.68 -8.11 -7.87
CA LYS A 208 20.98 -7.67 -8.38
C LYS A 208 20.80 -6.83 -9.64
N VAL A 209 20.00 -7.29 -10.61
CA VAL A 209 19.74 -6.54 -11.85
C VAL A 209 19.09 -5.18 -11.55
N VAL A 210 18.04 -5.15 -10.73
CA VAL A 210 17.36 -3.90 -10.34
C VAL A 210 18.33 -2.95 -9.64
N SER A 211 19.18 -3.47 -8.76
CA SER A 211 20.20 -2.68 -8.05
C SER A 211 21.24 -2.11 -9.01
N SER A 212 21.74 -2.92 -9.95
CA SER A 212 22.69 -2.49 -10.98
C SER A 212 22.10 -1.41 -11.90
N VAL A 213 20.86 -1.59 -12.38
CA VAL A 213 20.17 -0.58 -13.21
C VAL A 213 20.09 0.77 -12.48
N ARG A 214 19.82 0.74 -11.18
CA ARG A 214 19.75 1.96 -10.36
C ARG A 214 21.10 2.59 -10.10
N HIS A 215 22.08 1.79 -9.70
CA HIS A 215 23.45 2.26 -9.45
C HIS A 215 24.05 2.91 -10.70
N LEU A 216 23.74 2.37 -11.88
CA LEU A 216 24.20 2.93 -13.16
C LEU A 216 23.33 4.09 -13.66
N HIS A 217 22.35 4.56 -12.87
CA HIS A 217 21.37 5.58 -13.25
C HIS A 217 20.66 5.29 -14.59
N GLN A 218 20.44 4.01 -14.90
CA GLN A 218 19.82 3.57 -16.15
C GLN A 218 18.30 3.42 -16.06
N GLN A 219 17.70 3.69 -14.89
CA GLN A 219 16.26 3.58 -14.66
C GLN A 219 15.43 4.37 -15.69
N GLN A 220 15.92 5.55 -16.07
CA GLN A 220 15.31 6.44 -17.07
C GLN A 220 15.33 5.91 -18.50
N LYS A 221 16.12 4.86 -18.79
CA LYS A 221 16.19 4.20 -20.10
C LYS A 221 15.14 3.08 -20.24
N LEU A 222 14.44 2.73 -19.16
CA LEU A 222 13.39 1.72 -19.16
C LEU A 222 12.03 2.36 -19.44
N SER A 223 11.17 1.66 -20.18
CA SER A 223 9.77 2.08 -20.44
C SER A 223 8.93 2.14 -19.16
N GLN A 224 9.33 1.39 -18.13
CA GLN A 224 8.70 1.37 -16.83
C GLN A 224 9.72 1.52 -15.70
N LYS A 225 9.29 2.14 -14.61
CA LYS A 225 10.13 2.32 -13.42
C LYS A 225 10.14 1.03 -12.60
N LEU A 226 11.31 0.40 -12.48
CA LEU A 226 11.54 -0.73 -11.59
C LEU A 226 11.28 -0.30 -10.15
N GLN A 227 10.30 -0.95 -9.54
CA GLN A 227 9.98 -0.82 -8.13
C GLN A 227 11.10 -1.43 -7.30
N THR A 228 11.47 -0.78 -6.20
CA THR A 228 12.43 -1.37 -5.27
C THR A 228 11.73 -2.49 -4.53
N TYR A 229 12.42 -3.62 -4.38
CA TYR A 229 12.08 -4.55 -3.33
C TYR A 229 12.13 -3.83 -1.96
N SER A 230 11.05 -3.93 -1.19
CA SER A 230 11.02 -3.52 0.21
C SER A 230 10.73 -4.75 1.06
N GLU A 231 11.60 -5.04 2.02
CA GLU A 231 11.39 -6.13 2.99
C GLU A 231 10.15 -5.89 3.86
N ILE A 232 9.79 -4.62 4.04
CA ILE A 232 8.66 -4.19 4.86
C ILE A 232 7.34 -4.32 4.07
N ARG A 233 7.39 -4.32 2.74
CA ARG A 233 6.24 -4.43 1.82
C ARG A 233 6.56 -5.42 0.70
N PHE A 234 6.56 -6.71 1.06
CA PHE A 234 6.74 -7.86 0.19
C PHE A 234 5.83 -7.88 -1.05
N SER A 235 4.68 -7.20 -1.06
CA SER A 235 3.91 -6.96 -2.31
C SER A 235 4.75 -6.28 -3.41
N GLY A 236 5.76 -5.49 -3.03
CA GLY A 236 6.74 -4.92 -3.95
C GLY A 236 7.58 -5.96 -4.71
N VAL A 237 7.70 -7.19 -4.20
CA VAL A 237 8.35 -8.31 -4.91
C VAL A 237 7.57 -8.69 -6.15
N ILE A 238 6.26 -8.87 -5.99
CA ILE A 238 5.37 -9.29 -7.08
C ILE A 238 5.38 -8.22 -8.17
N ILE A 239 5.24 -6.95 -7.75
CA ILE A 239 5.32 -5.80 -8.67
C ILE A 239 6.69 -5.74 -9.37
N MET A 240 7.79 -5.97 -8.64
CA MET A 240 9.14 -6.00 -9.23
C MET A 240 9.28 -7.12 -10.26
N LEU A 241 8.78 -8.32 -9.95
CA LEU A 241 8.81 -9.47 -10.87
C LEU A 241 7.93 -9.22 -12.11
N ASP A 242 6.74 -8.67 -11.95
CA ASP A 242 5.84 -8.37 -13.07
C ASP A 242 6.47 -7.35 -14.03
N ILE A 243 7.00 -6.24 -13.49
CA ILE A 243 7.69 -5.22 -14.31
C ILE A 243 8.93 -5.84 -14.98
N PHE A 244 9.69 -6.67 -14.25
CA PHE A 244 10.86 -7.34 -14.82
C PHE A 244 10.47 -8.29 -15.96
N ARG A 245 9.40 -9.07 -15.80
CA ARG A 245 8.84 -9.95 -16.83
C ARG A 245 8.43 -9.15 -18.06
N GLU A 246 7.70 -8.06 -17.89
CA GLU A 246 7.27 -7.20 -19.01
C GLU A 246 8.46 -6.59 -19.77
N LEU A 247 9.49 -6.13 -19.04
CA LEU A 247 10.71 -5.59 -19.65
C LEU A 247 11.53 -6.68 -20.38
N ALA A 248 11.63 -7.88 -19.80
CA ALA A 248 12.32 -9.00 -20.42
C ALA A 248 11.60 -9.46 -21.71
N GLN A 249 10.27 -9.56 -21.67
CA GLN A 249 9.46 -9.86 -22.85
C GLN A 249 9.62 -8.80 -23.94
N GLY A 250 9.58 -7.51 -23.57
CA GLY A 250 9.83 -6.40 -24.48
C GLY A 250 11.23 -6.44 -25.10
N PHE A 251 12.25 -6.76 -24.31
CA PHE A 251 13.62 -6.89 -24.80
C PHE A 251 13.79 -8.04 -25.79
N CYS A 252 13.19 -9.20 -25.52
CA CYS A 252 13.19 -10.35 -26.43
C CYS A 252 12.42 -10.07 -27.72
N ALA A 253 11.32 -9.31 -27.66
CA ALA A 253 10.54 -8.92 -28.82
C ALA A 253 11.24 -7.86 -29.70
N LEU A 254 12.09 -7.01 -29.12
CA LEU A 254 12.81 -5.92 -29.80
C LEU A 254 14.14 -6.36 -30.49
N GLY A 255 14.36 -7.66 -30.67
CA GLY A 255 15.52 -8.22 -31.37
C GLY A 255 15.70 -7.80 -32.84
N THR A 256 14.78 -7.05 -33.44
CA THR A 256 14.91 -6.45 -34.77
C THR A 256 15.28 -4.97 -34.66
N ARG A 257 16.57 -4.63 -34.74
CA ARG A 257 17.06 -3.26 -34.44
C ARG A 257 16.89 -2.24 -35.58
N ALA A 258 16.64 -0.99 -35.21
CA ALA A 258 16.46 0.18 -36.08
C ALA A 258 17.69 1.14 -36.13
N PHE A 259 17.68 2.08 -37.09
CA PHE A 259 18.77 3.00 -37.48
C PHE A 259 19.30 3.99 -36.41
N ASP A 260 18.71 4.08 -35.21
CA ASP A 260 19.13 5.03 -34.15
C ASP A 260 20.42 4.65 -33.40
N VAL A 261 21.11 3.58 -33.80
CA VAL A 261 22.35 3.06 -33.19
C VAL A 261 23.46 4.13 -33.06
N VAL A 262 23.51 5.09 -33.98
CA VAL A 262 24.49 6.19 -33.98
C VAL A 262 24.27 7.25 -32.90
N LYS A 263 23.09 7.33 -32.28
CA LYS A 263 22.82 8.25 -31.15
C LYS A 263 23.19 7.65 -29.79
N GLY A 264 23.39 6.33 -29.73
CA GLY A 264 23.61 5.59 -28.50
C GLY A 264 24.96 5.89 -27.86
N ASP A 265 25.00 5.83 -26.52
CA ASP A 265 26.22 6.01 -25.73
C ASP A 265 27.32 5.01 -26.11
N GLY A 266 26.96 3.83 -26.64
CA GLY A 266 27.91 2.86 -27.16
C GLY A 266 28.71 3.37 -28.38
N PHE A 267 28.05 4.06 -29.32
CA PHE A 267 28.73 4.68 -30.46
C PHE A 267 29.59 5.87 -30.02
N LYS A 268 29.10 6.68 -29.07
CA LYS A 268 29.87 7.79 -28.48
C LYS A 268 31.10 7.31 -27.72
N ASN A 269 31.00 6.20 -26.99
CA ASN A 269 32.12 5.62 -26.26
C ASN A 269 33.13 4.96 -27.21
N LEU A 270 32.67 4.27 -28.25
CA LEU A 270 33.54 3.77 -29.32
C LEU A 270 34.31 4.92 -29.99
N ALA A 271 33.63 6.02 -30.33
CA ALA A 271 34.26 7.21 -30.89
C ALA A 271 35.31 7.79 -29.92
N LYS A 272 35.00 7.93 -28.63
CA LYS A 272 35.95 8.39 -27.60
C LYS A 272 37.17 7.48 -27.48
N THR A 273 36.99 6.17 -27.52
CA THR A 273 38.09 5.20 -27.47
C THR A 273 38.98 5.32 -28.71
N LEU A 274 38.40 5.45 -29.90
CA LEU A 274 39.15 5.64 -31.15
C LEU A 274 39.95 6.96 -31.14
N PHE A 275 39.38 8.06 -30.61
CA PHE A 275 40.10 9.32 -30.42
C PHE A 275 41.20 9.23 -29.35
N GLY A 276 40.99 8.45 -28.29
CA GLY A 276 41.99 8.21 -27.24
C GLY A 276 43.20 7.44 -27.76
N VAL A 277 42.96 6.40 -28.58
CA VAL A 277 44.05 5.62 -29.21
C VAL A 277 44.86 6.48 -30.18
N GLY A 278 44.20 7.33 -30.98
CA GLY A 278 44.87 8.25 -31.90
C GLY A 278 45.71 9.33 -31.21
N ARG A 279 45.38 9.74 -29.98
CA ARG A 279 46.20 10.67 -29.17
C ARG A 279 47.41 10.01 -28.50
N GLY A 280 47.35 8.70 -28.25
CA GLY A 280 48.42 7.95 -27.58
C GLY A 280 49.51 7.44 -28.52
N SER A 281 49.23 7.34 -29.82
CA SER A 281 50.19 6.92 -30.85
C SER A 281 50.88 8.14 -31.48
N ASN A 282 52.19 8.30 -31.30
CA ASN A 282 53.01 9.36 -31.94
C ASN A 282 53.20 9.17 -33.46
N THR A 283 52.40 8.33 -34.11
CA THR A 283 52.46 8.04 -35.54
C THR A 283 51.49 8.94 -36.29
N SER A 284 52.00 9.68 -37.28
CA SER A 284 51.22 10.63 -38.11
C SER A 284 50.14 9.97 -38.98
N SER A 285 50.14 8.64 -39.09
CA SER A 285 49.06 7.88 -39.71
C SER A 285 48.95 6.50 -39.07
N ILE A 286 47.78 6.18 -38.48
CA ILE A 286 47.41 4.80 -38.17
C ILE A 286 46.49 4.32 -39.28
N GLU A 287 46.80 3.17 -39.87
CA GLU A 287 45.93 2.52 -40.83
C GLU A 287 44.63 2.08 -40.13
N ILE A 288 43.49 2.63 -40.54
CA ILE A 288 42.17 2.41 -39.90
C ILE A 288 41.80 0.91 -39.87
N THR A 289 42.27 0.15 -40.86
CA THR A 289 42.10 -1.30 -40.99
C THR A 289 42.79 -2.11 -39.90
N ALA A 290 43.84 -1.57 -39.27
CA ALA A 290 44.52 -2.18 -38.12
C ALA A 290 43.86 -1.82 -36.77
N LEU A 291 43.04 -0.75 -36.75
CA LEU A 291 42.42 -0.21 -35.53
C LEU A 291 41.02 -0.79 -35.28
N LEU A 292 40.27 -1.05 -36.35
CA LEU A 292 38.92 -1.58 -36.28
C LEU A 292 38.97 -3.11 -36.33
N PRO A 293 38.41 -3.81 -35.33
CA PRO A 293 38.31 -5.26 -35.40
C PRO A 293 37.47 -5.65 -36.62
N HIS A 294 37.92 -6.67 -37.35
CA HIS A 294 37.23 -7.15 -38.54
C HIS A 294 35.74 -7.42 -38.23
N PRO A 295 34.80 -7.16 -39.17
CA PRO A 295 33.36 -7.34 -38.93
C PRO A 295 32.99 -8.72 -38.38
N THR A 296 33.67 -9.80 -38.78
CA THR A 296 33.47 -11.13 -38.19
C THR A 296 33.98 -11.26 -36.75
N THR A 297 34.99 -10.49 -36.32
CA THR A 297 35.46 -10.45 -34.93
C THR A 297 34.47 -9.68 -34.04
N ILE A 298 33.94 -8.56 -34.53
CA ILE A 298 32.85 -7.83 -33.86
C ILE A 298 31.60 -8.71 -33.80
N SER A 299 31.22 -9.34 -34.93
CA SER A 299 30.10 -10.27 -34.99
C SER A 299 30.29 -11.44 -34.03
N ARG A 300 31.46 -12.10 -33.99
CA ARG A 300 31.72 -13.19 -33.04
C ARG A 300 31.66 -12.75 -31.59
N ASN A 301 32.19 -11.57 -31.24
CA ASN A 301 32.14 -11.07 -29.86
C ASN A 301 30.74 -10.57 -29.45
N ILE A 302 30.01 -9.91 -30.36
CA ILE A 302 28.61 -9.51 -30.14
C ILE A 302 27.72 -10.74 -30.07
N THR A 303 27.87 -11.70 -30.97
CA THR A 303 27.16 -12.99 -30.93
C THR A 303 27.52 -13.73 -29.66
N ARG A 304 28.78 -13.76 -29.22
CA ARG A 304 29.17 -14.38 -27.94
C ARG A 304 28.52 -13.70 -26.75
N LEU A 305 28.62 -12.38 -26.63
CA LEU A 305 28.00 -11.63 -25.53
C LEU A 305 26.47 -11.72 -25.58
N TYR A 306 25.88 -11.66 -26.77
CA TYR A 306 24.44 -11.84 -27.00
C TYR A 306 24.00 -13.23 -26.61
N GLU A 307 24.70 -14.29 -27.03
CA GLU A 307 24.41 -15.67 -26.62
C GLU A 307 24.66 -15.85 -25.12
N GLU A 308 25.67 -15.23 -24.50
CA GLU A 308 25.88 -15.25 -23.05
C GLU A 308 24.71 -14.61 -22.28
N TYR A 309 24.26 -13.41 -22.68
CA TYR A 309 23.11 -12.74 -22.06
C TYR A 309 21.78 -13.43 -22.39
N LYS A 310 21.63 -13.98 -23.60
CA LYS A 310 20.46 -14.73 -24.03
C LYS A 310 20.37 -16.06 -23.32
N ILE A 311 21.47 -16.77 -23.11
CA ILE A 311 21.50 -17.99 -22.29
C ILE A 311 21.13 -17.65 -20.85
N GLN A 312 21.68 -16.57 -20.28
CA GLN A 312 21.28 -16.12 -18.92
C GLN A 312 19.79 -15.74 -18.85
N LEU A 313 19.26 -15.04 -19.87
CA LEU A 313 17.85 -14.65 -19.92
C LEU A 313 16.91 -15.82 -20.19
N ILE A 314 17.28 -16.76 -21.06
CA ILE A 314 16.53 -18.00 -21.34
C ILE A 314 16.50 -18.86 -20.10
N ASP A 315 17.64 -19.06 -19.43
CA ASP A 315 17.72 -19.80 -18.16
C ASP A 315 16.82 -19.13 -17.10
N ILE A 316 16.84 -17.79 -17.00
CA ILE A 316 15.91 -17.05 -16.14
C ILE A 316 14.44 -17.25 -16.57
N CYS A 317 14.13 -17.23 -17.87
CA CYS A 317 12.75 -17.39 -18.38
C CYS A 317 12.20 -18.81 -18.19
N GLU A 318 13.04 -19.83 -18.38
CA GLU A 318 12.71 -21.24 -18.14
C GLU A 318 12.54 -21.51 -16.63
N GLN A 319 13.40 -20.92 -15.81
CA GLN A 319 13.25 -20.91 -14.35
C GLN A 319 11.98 -20.16 -13.93
N LEU A 320 11.60 -19.06 -14.60
CA LEU A 320 10.36 -18.32 -14.34
C LEU A 320 9.10 -19.12 -14.70
N THR A 321 9.15 -19.96 -15.74
CA THR A 321 8.03 -20.84 -16.12
C THR A 321 7.85 -21.96 -15.09
N SER A 322 8.97 -22.55 -14.64
CA SER A 322 8.99 -23.51 -13.52
C SER A 322 8.56 -22.86 -12.20
N PHE A 323 8.91 -21.60 -11.99
CA PHE A 323 8.48 -20.78 -10.86
C PHE A 323 6.97 -20.58 -10.84
N CYS A 324 6.30 -20.28 -11.96
CA CYS A 324 4.83 -20.14 -12.00
C CYS A 324 4.14 -21.43 -11.49
N LEU A 325 4.60 -22.60 -11.93
CA LEU A 325 4.06 -23.90 -11.48
C LEU A 325 4.34 -24.18 -9.99
N ILE A 326 5.55 -23.86 -9.51
CA ILE A 326 5.92 -24.00 -8.09
C ILE A 326 5.11 -23.03 -7.23
N VAL A 327 4.90 -21.81 -7.70
CA VAL A 327 4.09 -20.79 -7.02
C VAL A 327 2.64 -21.26 -6.93
N ASP A 328 2.04 -21.74 -8.01
CA ASP A 328 0.64 -22.21 -8.00
C ASP A 328 0.45 -23.39 -7.04
N GLN A 329 1.35 -24.38 -7.04
CA GLN A 329 1.29 -25.53 -6.14
C GLN A 329 1.64 -25.18 -4.68
N CYS A 330 2.62 -24.29 -4.46
CA CYS A 330 2.99 -23.85 -3.12
C CYS A 330 2.02 -22.83 -2.54
N THR A 331 1.20 -22.15 -3.34
CA THR A 331 0.32 -21.09 -2.83
C THR A 331 -1.03 -21.62 -2.36
N GLU A 332 -1.71 -22.53 -3.06
CA GLU A 332 -3.09 -22.83 -2.66
C GLU A 332 -3.20 -23.59 -1.32
N ALA A 333 -2.59 -24.77 -1.22
CA ALA A 333 -2.65 -25.60 -0.01
C ALA A 333 -1.83 -25.00 1.15
N HIS A 334 -0.63 -24.47 0.87
CA HIS A 334 0.23 -23.93 1.92
C HIS A 334 -0.18 -22.53 2.39
N THR A 335 -0.71 -21.67 1.53
CA THR A 335 -1.20 -20.36 1.99
C THR A 335 -2.43 -20.52 2.85
N ALA A 336 -3.37 -21.43 2.54
CA ALA A 336 -4.52 -21.69 3.40
C ALA A 336 -4.10 -22.21 4.79
N CYS A 337 -3.19 -23.18 4.84
CA CYS A 337 -2.63 -23.72 6.08
C CYS A 337 -1.87 -22.65 6.90
N ARG A 338 -1.04 -21.85 6.25
CA ARG A 338 -0.23 -20.81 6.92
C ARG A 338 -1.05 -19.60 7.35
N ILE A 339 -2.04 -19.19 6.57
CA ILE A 339 -3.02 -18.18 6.99
C ILE A 339 -3.66 -18.63 8.31
N LYS A 340 -4.08 -19.90 8.42
CA LYS A 340 -4.66 -20.42 9.66
C LYS A 340 -3.69 -20.39 10.85
N ASN A 341 -2.40 -20.63 10.63
CA ASN A 341 -1.40 -20.77 11.71
C ASN A 341 -0.74 -19.45 12.12
N VAL A 342 -0.64 -18.46 11.21
CA VAL A 342 0.15 -17.23 11.43
C VAL A 342 -0.72 -15.98 11.40
N TRP A 343 -1.81 -15.97 10.63
CA TRP A 343 -2.78 -14.89 10.72
C TRP A 343 -3.63 -15.11 11.96
N HIS A 344 -3.42 -14.28 12.97
CA HIS A 344 -4.28 -14.22 14.14
C HIS A 344 -5.64 -13.60 13.78
N ILE A 345 -6.46 -14.35 13.04
CA ILE A 345 -7.85 -14.00 12.75
C ILE A 345 -8.59 -14.00 14.09
N THR A 346 -8.89 -12.81 14.59
CA THR A 346 -9.66 -12.60 15.81
C THR A 346 -11.16 -12.85 15.56
N ASP A 347 -11.94 -12.99 16.63
CA ASP A 347 -13.40 -13.12 16.54
C ASP A 347 -14.02 -11.93 15.78
N HIS A 348 -13.44 -10.73 15.83
CA HIS A 348 -13.89 -9.57 15.05
C HIS A 348 -13.85 -9.82 13.54
N HIS A 349 -12.79 -10.40 12.99
CA HIS A 349 -12.70 -10.72 11.56
C HIS A 349 -13.75 -11.76 11.13
N ARG A 350 -14.07 -12.70 12.03
CA ARG A 350 -15.09 -13.74 11.77
C ARG A 350 -16.48 -13.13 11.80
N LEU A 351 -16.76 -12.27 12.79
CA LEU A 351 -17.99 -11.48 12.87
C LEU A 351 -18.19 -10.61 11.63
N SER A 352 -17.12 -9.94 11.21
CA SER A 352 -17.03 -9.18 9.97
C SER A 352 -17.50 -10.00 8.75
N THR A 353 -17.08 -11.26 8.67
CA THR A 353 -17.47 -12.15 7.57
C THR A 353 -18.93 -12.57 7.66
N ILE A 354 -19.40 -12.96 8.85
CA ILE A 354 -20.78 -13.44 9.09
C ILE A 354 -21.83 -12.38 8.81
N LEU A 355 -21.56 -11.14 9.22
CA LEU A 355 -22.49 -10.04 9.09
C LEU A 355 -22.52 -9.49 7.65
N HIS A 356 -21.56 -9.85 6.78
CA HIS A 356 -21.59 -9.46 5.38
C HIS A 356 -22.63 -10.27 4.59
N PRO A 357 -23.65 -9.64 3.96
CA PRO A 357 -24.77 -10.35 3.35
C PRO A 357 -24.38 -11.40 2.30
N LYS A 358 -23.32 -11.14 1.53
CA LYS A 358 -22.83 -12.06 0.48
C LYS A 358 -21.93 -13.19 1.00
N LEU A 359 -21.40 -13.06 2.21
CA LEU A 359 -20.47 -14.04 2.80
C LEU A 359 -21.17 -14.92 3.85
N LYS A 360 -22.45 -14.68 4.14
CA LYS A 360 -23.23 -15.45 5.10
C LYS A 360 -23.31 -16.95 4.81
N ASN A 361 -23.15 -17.33 3.53
CA ASN A 361 -23.18 -18.72 3.06
C ASN A 361 -21.77 -19.32 2.87
N PHE A 362 -20.71 -18.60 3.24
CA PHE A 362 -19.37 -19.17 3.19
C PHE A 362 -19.20 -20.17 4.34
N ASP A 363 -18.89 -21.42 4.02
CA ASP A 363 -18.77 -22.54 4.97
C ASP A 363 -17.65 -22.35 6.02
N CYS A 364 -16.80 -21.35 5.87
CA CYS A 364 -15.64 -21.10 6.73
C CYS A 364 -15.97 -20.70 8.19
N CYS A 365 -17.26 -20.58 8.56
CA CYS A 365 -17.68 -20.11 9.88
C CYS A 365 -18.79 -20.95 10.55
N ILE A 366 -19.14 -22.13 10.02
CA ILE A 366 -20.29 -22.91 10.55
C ILE A 366 -20.03 -23.39 11.98
N ASP A 367 -18.85 -23.96 12.25
CA ASP A 367 -18.53 -24.61 13.52
C ASP A 367 -18.41 -23.65 14.71
N GLU A 368 -18.24 -22.34 14.45
CA GLU A 368 -18.11 -21.33 15.51
C GLU A 368 -19.25 -20.30 15.51
N LYS A 369 -20.27 -20.48 14.67
CA LYS A 369 -21.35 -19.52 14.51
C LYS A 369 -22.06 -19.20 15.82
N GLU A 370 -22.31 -20.21 16.65
CA GLU A 370 -22.98 -20.04 17.94
C GLU A 370 -22.11 -19.26 18.94
N LYS A 371 -20.82 -19.58 19.02
CA LYS A 371 -19.84 -18.82 19.80
C LYS A 371 -19.83 -17.35 19.37
N LEU A 372 -19.78 -17.09 18.07
CA LEU A 372 -19.74 -15.75 17.50
C LEU A 372 -21.05 -14.97 17.72
N ILE A 373 -22.20 -15.64 17.63
CA ILE A 373 -23.49 -15.04 18.03
C ILE A 373 -23.48 -14.64 19.50
N ASN A 374 -22.90 -15.46 20.38
CA ASN A 374 -22.79 -15.11 21.80
C ASN A 374 -21.84 -13.94 22.04
N VAL A 375 -20.72 -13.84 21.31
CA VAL A 375 -19.84 -12.65 21.35
C VAL A 375 -20.60 -11.40 20.89
N LEU A 376 -21.38 -11.47 19.81
CA LEU A 376 -22.22 -10.35 19.37
C LEU A 376 -23.22 -9.92 20.45
N LYS A 377 -23.92 -10.89 21.07
CA LYS A 377 -24.85 -10.60 22.16
C LYS A 377 -24.17 -9.90 23.33
N GLN A 378 -23.00 -10.38 23.75
CA GLN A 378 -22.21 -9.77 24.82
C GLN A 378 -21.78 -8.33 24.47
N GLU A 379 -21.33 -8.07 23.25
CA GLU A 379 -20.99 -6.71 22.81
C GLU A 379 -22.23 -5.81 22.75
N PHE A 380 -23.38 -6.33 22.29
CA PHE A 380 -24.64 -5.58 22.29
C PHE A 380 -25.12 -5.22 23.70
N GLU A 381 -25.01 -6.14 24.65
CA GLU A 381 -25.33 -5.92 26.07
C GLU A 381 -24.38 -4.89 26.69
N LYS A 382 -23.07 -5.03 26.45
CA LYS A 382 -22.02 -4.12 26.95
C LYS A 382 -22.24 -2.68 26.52
N HIS A 383 -22.69 -2.47 25.29
CA HIS A 383 -22.96 -1.13 24.75
C HIS A 383 -24.39 -0.63 25.04
N GLN A 384 -25.17 -1.34 25.85
CA GLN A 384 -26.57 -1.00 26.18
C GLN A 384 -27.44 -0.78 24.94
N LEU A 385 -27.11 -1.44 23.83
CA LEU A 385 -27.83 -1.32 22.56
C LEU A 385 -29.09 -2.19 22.52
N ILE A 386 -29.26 -3.08 23.51
CA ILE A 386 -30.47 -3.87 23.71
C ILE A 386 -31.27 -3.23 24.83
N ASP A 387 -32.35 -2.55 24.46
CA ASP A 387 -33.41 -2.21 25.41
C ASP A 387 -34.11 -3.52 25.80
N SER A 388 -33.82 -4.01 27.01
CA SER A 388 -34.23 -5.33 27.52
C SER A 388 -35.75 -5.54 27.57
N SER A 389 -36.53 -4.50 27.28
CA SER A 389 -37.98 -4.50 27.17
C SER A 389 -38.54 -4.94 25.80
N SER A 390 -37.71 -5.09 24.76
CA SER A 390 -38.19 -5.30 23.38
C SER A 390 -37.79 -6.62 22.68
N CYS A 391 -36.95 -7.46 23.30
CA CYS A 391 -36.36 -8.64 22.67
C CYS A 391 -36.97 -10.00 23.09
N THR A 392 -38.30 -10.08 23.28
CA THR A 392 -39.02 -11.36 23.37
C THR A 392 -39.60 -11.83 22.03
N ASN A 393 -39.24 -11.22 20.91
CA ASN A 393 -39.61 -11.75 19.59
C ASN A 393 -38.51 -12.65 19.02
N THR A 394 -38.79 -13.94 19.14
CA THR A 394 -38.19 -15.08 18.44
C THR A 394 -37.60 -14.70 17.08
N LEU A 395 -36.32 -14.98 16.89
CA LEU A 395 -35.60 -14.90 15.62
C LEU A 395 -36.13 -16.01 14.69
N HIS A 396 -37.36 -15.88 14.19
CA HIS A 396 -37.92 -16.75 13.17
C HIS A 396 -37.31 -16.38 11.81
N LEU A 397 -36.24 -17.10 11.44
CA LEU A 397 -35.80 -17.22 10.05
C LEU A 397 -36.91 -17.94 9.27
N THR A 398 -37.76 -17.16 8.60
CA THR A 398 -38.81 -17.66 7.73
C THR A 398 -38.20 -18.17 6.43
N GLN A 399 -38.40 -19.47 6.14
CA GLN A 399 -38.29 -19.99 4.78
C GLN A 399 -39.39 -19.34 3.93
N SER A 400 -38.99 -18.74 2.81
CA SER A 400 -39.89 -18.10 1.87
C SER A 400 -40.75 -19.14 1.15
N ASN A 401 -42.06 -19.11 1.40
CA ASN A 401 -43.05 -19.60 0.45
C ASN A 401 -43.89 -18.42 -0.06
N VAL A 402 -43.98 -18.34 -1.38
CA VAL A 402 -44.67 -17.31 -2.15
C VAL A 402 -46.18 -17.49 -2.00
N GLN A 403 -46.89 -16.47 -1.53
CA GLN A 403 -48.26 -16.21 -1.96
C GLN A 403 -48.68 -14.75 -1.74
N SER A 404 -49.30 -14.22 -2.78
CA SER A 404 -49.73 -12.85 -3.02
C SER A 404 -51.07 -12.50 -2.35
N SER A 405 -51.19 -11.31 -1.77
CA SER A 405 -52.42 -10.50 -1.83
C SER A 405 -52.19 -9.04 -1.38
N SER A 406 -53.02 -8.16 -1.95
CA SER A 406 -52.96 -6.68 -2.06
C SER A 406 -53.25 -5.89 -0.76
N PRO A 407 -53.04 -4.55 -0.74
CA PRO A 407 -52.89 -3.78 0.50
C PRO A 407 -54.20 -3.11 0.96
N ALA A 408 -54.35 -3.00 2.28
CA ALA A 408 -55.26 -2.06 2.94
C ALA A 408 -54.45 -1.00 3.70
N SER A 409 -54.81 0.26 3.49
CA SER A 409 -54.18 1.45 4.04
C SER A 409 -54.62 1.72 5.48
N THR A 410 -53.66 1.78 6.40
CA THR A 410 -53.84 2.43 7.69
C THR A 410 -52.57 3.18 8.07
N THR A 411 -52.71 4.51 8.20
CA THR A 411 -51.71 5.43 8.74
C THR A 411 -51.52 5.17 10.23
N SER A 412 -50.44 4.46 10.60
CA SER A 412 -49.93 4.44 11.98
C SER A 412 -48.60 5.17 12.03
N THR A 413 -48.49 6.17 12.89
CA THR A 413 -47.22 6.79 13.29
C THR A 413 -46.38 5.77 14.04
N THR A 414 -45.53 5.04 13.31
CA THR A 414 -44.58 4.08 13.86
C THR A 414 -43.41 4.84 14.52
N PRO A 415 -42.96 4.46 15.73
CA PRO A 415 -41.73 4.97 16.29
C PRO A 415 -40.57 4.62 15.34
N LYS A 416 -39.68 5.59 15.10
CA LYS A 416 -38.48 5.41 14.27
C LYS A 416 -37.67 4.22 14.82
N ARG A 417 -37.77 3.05 14.18
CA ARG A 417 -36.84 1.94 14.41
C ARG A 417 -35.44 2.44 14.07
N LYS A 418 -34.55 2.47 15.07
CA LYS A 418 -33.11 2.57 14.83
C LYS A 418 -32.70 1.28 14.14
N ASN A 419 -32.63 1.30 12.81
CA ASN A 419 -32.04 0.18 12.07
C ASN A 419 -30.55 0.19 12.35
N LEU A 420 -30.10 -0.81 13.09
CA LEU A 420 -28.70 -0.99 13.42
C LEU A 420 -28.02 -1.75 12.28
N TYR A 421 -27.23 -1.05 11.49
CA TYR A 421 -26.38 -1.66 10.47
C TYR A 421 -24.95 -1.72 11.00
N VAL A 422 -24.46 -2.93 11.22
CA VAL A 422 -23.05 -3.18 11.54
C VAL A 422 -22.27 -3.10 10.23
N THR A 423 -21.63 -1.96 9.97
CA THR A 423 -20.65 -1.82 8.88
C THR A 423 -19.32 -2.35 9.36
N ILE A 424 -18.66 -3.13 8.50
CA ILE A 424 -17.56 -4.01 8.85
C ILE A 424 -16.29 -3.59 8.13
N PHE A 425 -15.18 -3.62 8.87
CA PHE A 425 -13.84 -3.24 8.46
C PHE A 425 -13.03 -4.38 7.87
#